data_AF-A0A3D5ZJ89-F1
#
_entry.id   AF-A0A3D5ZJ89-F1
#
_cell.length_a   1.000
_cell.length_b   1.000
_cell.length_c   1.000
_cell.angle_alpha   90.00
_cell.angle_beta   90.00
_cell.angle_gamma   90.00
#
_symmetry.space_group_name_H-M   'P 1'
#
loop_
_entity.id
_entity.type
_entity.pdbx_description
1 polymer ?
#
loop_
_entity_poly.entity_id
_entity_poly.type
_entity_poly.pdbx_seq_one_letter_code
_entity_poly.pdbx_strand_id
1 'polypeptide(L)'
;DMDFKVAGTEEGVTSLQMDIKIAGITEEIMQQALAQAKDGRMHILGEMAKARTSANEFSVHAPRIEVMNIPVDKIREVIGTGGKVIRDIVETTGAKIDISDDGTVKIAS
;
A
#
# COMPACT_ATOMS: atom_id res chain seq x y z
N ASP A 1 21.49 27.06 -7.88
CA ASP A 1 20.08 26.88 -7.51
C ASP A 1 19.61 25.51 -7.98
N MET A 2 19.19 24.65 -7.06
CA MET A 2 18.78 23.26 -7.31
C MET A 2 17.59 22.94 -6.43
N ASP A 3 16.59 22.26 -7.00
CA ASP A 3 15.50 21.67 -6.22
C ASP A 3 15.80 20.17 -6.02
N PHE A 4 16.16 19.80 -4.79
CA PHE A 4 16.68 18.49 -4.42
C PHE A 4 15.83 17.87 -3.32
N LYS A 5 15.18 16.75 -3.65
CA LYS A 5 14.32 16.01 -2.73
C LYS A 5 14.85 14.61 -2.55
N VAL A 6 14.94 14.17 -1.29
CA VAL A 6 15.37 12.82 -0.92
C VAL A 6 14.40 12.29 0.12
N ALA A 7 13.81 11.13 -0.14
CA ALA A 7 12.99 10.41 0.82
C ALA A 7 13.57 9.02 1.10
N GLY A 8 13.24 8.45 2.26
CA GLY A 8 13.81 7.19 2.68
C GLY A 8 13.40 6.78 4.07
N THR A 9 13.99 5.68 4.52
CA THR A 9 13.89 5.15 5.87
C THR A 9 15.14 5.51 6.67
N GLU A 10 15.22 5.00 7.90
CA GLU A 10 16.44 5.02 8.73
C GLU A 10 17.58 4.25 8.06
N GLU A 11 17.25 3.18 7.33
CA GLU A 11 18.22 2.28 6.71
C GLU A 11 18.76 2.81 5.38
N GLY A 12 17.99 3.65 4.66
CA GLY A 12 18.41 4.07 3.33
C GLY A 12 17.49 5.05 2.62
N VAL A 13 17.88 5.39 1.39
CA VAL A 13 17.11 6.24 0.48
C VAL A 13 16.18 5.36 -0.35
N THR A 14 14.89 5.71 -0.40
CA THR A 14 13.90 5.01 -1.22
C THR A 14 13.58 5.78 -2.50
N SER A 15 13.73 7.10 -2.49
CA SER A 15 13.54 7.93 -3.68
C SER A 15 14.40 9.19 -3.65
N LEU A 16 14.78 9.63 -4.84
CA LEU A 16 15.56 10.84 -5.05
C LEU A 16 15.02 11.54 -6.30
N GLN A 17 14.77 12.84 -6.18
CA GLN A 17 14.42 13.71 -7.31
C GLN A 17 15.33 14.92 -7.29
N MET A 18 15.88 15.26 -8.46
CA MET A 18 16.80 16.37 -8.61
C MET A 18 16.47 17.16 -9.87
N ASP A 19 16.17 18.44 -9.70
CA ASP A 19 15.98 19.40 -10.78
C ASP A 19 17.10 20.46 -10.71
N ILE A 20 18.04 20.35 -11.64
CA ILE A 20 19.25 21.18 -11.69
C ILE A 20 19.00 22.35 -12.64
N LYS A 21 19.00 23.58 -12.11
CA LYS A 21 18.78 24.81 -12.89
C LYS A 21 20.06 25.51 -13.34
N ILE A 22 21.23 25.07 -12.86
CA ILE A 22 22.54 25.65 -13.18
C ILE A 22 23.55 24.60 -13.63
N ALA A 23 24.43 24.95 -14.56
CA ALA A 23 25.59 24.11 -14.89
C ALA A 23 26.62 24.20 -13.76
N GLY A 24 27.19 23.06 -13.34
CA GLY A 24 28.32 23.03 -12.39
C GLY A 24 28.05 22.46 -11.00
N ILE A 25 27.10 21.53 -10.83
CA ILE A 25 27.04 20.73 -9.59
C ILE A 25 28.20 19.74 -9.59
N THR A 26 29.09 19.88 -8.60
CA THR A 26 30.20 18.96 -8.37
C THR A 26 29.76 17.78 -7.51
N GLU A 27 30.50 16.68 -7.57
CA GLU A 27 30.28 15.53 -6.70
C GLU A 27 30.36 15.91 -5.21
N GLU A 28 31.28 16.80 -4.85
CA GLU A 28 31.45 17.28 -3.48
C GLU A 28 30.18 17.98 -2.95
N ILE A 29 29.56 18.84 -3.76
CA ILE A 29 28.31 19.51 -3.40
C ILE A 29 27.19 18.47 -3.23
N MET A 30 27.14 17.45 -4.08
CA MET A 30 26.16 16.37 -3.98
C MET A 30 26.34 15.50 -2.73
N GLN A 31 27.57 15.19 -2.36
CA GLN A 31 27.87 14.46 -1.13
C GLN A 31 27.42 15.25 0.10
N GLN A 32 27.70 16.56 0.15
CA GLN A 32 27.24 17.43 1.22
C GLN A 32 25.71 17.53 1.27
N ALA A 33 25.05 17.70 0.12
CA ALA A 33 23.60 17.77 0.04
C ALA A 33 22.93 16.46 0.51
N LEU A 34 23.48 15.29 0.14
CA LEU A 34 22.99 13.99 0.58
C LEU A 34 23.21 13.76 2.07
N ALA A 35 24.35 14.19 2.62
CA ALA A 35 24.61 14.11 4.06
C ALA A 35 23.62 14.98 4.85
N GLN A 36 23.42 16.22 4.44
CA GLN A 36 22.43 17.11 5.06
C GLN A 36 21.01 16.56 4.94
N ALA A 37 20.65 16.00 3.77
CA ALA A 37 19.35 15.38 3.58
C ALA A 37 19.14 14.14 4.46
N LYS A 38 20.20 13.36 4.72
CA LYS A 38 20.15 12.23 5.67
C LYS A 38 19.87 12.74 7.08
N ASP A 39 20.59 13.74 7.55
CA ASP A 39 20.41 14.28 8.91
C ASP A 39 19.02 14.87 9.10
N GLY A 40 18.54 15.64 8.12
CA GLY A 40 17.17 16.17 8.10
C GLY A 40 16.12 15.05 8.09
N ARG A 41 16.34 13.98 7.31
CA ARG A 41 15.46 12.81 7.28
C ARG A 41 15.41 12.12 8.65
N MET A 42 16.55 11.93 9.31
CA MET A 42 16.58 11.28 10.63
C MET A 42 15.88 12.13 11.68
N HIS A 43 16.05 13.45 11.63
CA HIS A 43 15.33 14.36 12.50
C HIS A 43 13.81 14.26 12.32
N ILE A 44 13.32 14.32 11.08
CA ILE A 44 11.88 14.26 10.78
C ILE A 44 11.31 12.89 11.20
N LEU A 45 11.98 11.79 10.89
CA LEU A 45 11.56 10.45 11.32
C LEU A 45 11.51 10.34 12.84
N GLY A 46 12.49 10.91 13.55
CA GLY A 46 12.50 10.97 15.01
C GLY A 46 11.31 11.74 15.59
N GLU A 47 10.94 12.88 15.00
CA GLU A 47 9.74 13.62 15.41
C GLU A 47 8.44 12.85 15.10
N MET A 48 8.36 12.20 13.93
CA MET A 48 7.21 11.35 13.56
C MET A 48 7.05 10.16 14.53
N ALA A 49 8.16 9.55 14.94
CA ALA A 49 8.17 8.42 15.86
C ALA A 49 7.61 8.79 17.25
N LYS A 50 7.73 10.05 17.70
CA LYS A 50 7.10 10.52 18.95
C LYS A 50 5.57 10.47 18.89
N ALA A 51 5.00 10.63 17.69
CA ALA A 51 3.56 10.53 17.51
C ALA A 51 3.10 9.08 17.37
N ARG A 52 3.81 8.26 16.57
CA ARG A 52 3.42 6.87 16.33
C ARG A 52 4.59 6.03 15.80
N THR A 53 4.80 4.86 16.40
CA THR A 53 5.86 3.90 16.01
C THR A 53 5.34 2.64 15.33
N SER A 54 4.03 2.35 15.39
CA SER A 54 3.43 1.16 14.79
C SER A 54 2.07 1.47 14.15
N ALA A 55 1.61 0.60 13.27
CA ALA A 55 0.26 0.69 12.74
C ALA A 55 -0.78 0.39 13.83
N ASN A 56 -1.89 1.12 13.82
CA ASN A 56 -3.06 0.78 14.62
C ASN A 56 -3.76 -0.46 14.03
N GLU A 57 -4.68 -1.03 14.79
CA GLU A 57 -5.63 -2.00 14.25
C GLU A 57 -6.37 -1.43 13.03
N PHE A 58 -6.81 -2.33 12.15
CA PHE A 58 -7.55 -1.96 10.95
C PHE A 58 -8.76 -1.08 11.32
N SER A 59 -8.91 0.03 10.61
CA SER A 59 -10.08 0.91 10.76
C SER A 59 -11.37 0.12 10.61
N VAL A 60 -12.39 0.46 11.40
CA VAL A 60 -13.75 -0.08 11.23
C VAL A 60 -14.37 0.29 9.89
N HIS A 61 -13.83 1.32 9.22
CA HIS A 61 -14.24 1.75 7.88
C HIS A 61 -13.28 1.27 6.78
N ALA A 62 -12.20 0.56 7.14
CA ALA A 62 -11.35 -0.05 6.12
C ALA A 62 -12.09 -1.23 5.50
N PRO A 63 -11.94 -1.47 4.18
CA PRO A 63 -12.51 -2.64 3.55
C PRO A 63 -12.02 -3.90 4.24
N ARG A 64 -12.95 -4.77 4.65
CA ARG A 64 -12.63 -6.04 5.31
C ARG A 64 -12.83 -7.16 4.32
N ILE A 65 -11.91 -8.13 4.37
CA ILE A 65 -12.09 -9.40 3.66
C ILE A 65 -12.65 -10.38 4.67
N GLU A 66 -13.94 -10.67 4.56
CA GLU A 66 -14.56 -11.76 5.31
C GLU A 66 -14.30 -13.09 4.59
N VAL A 67 -13.93 -14.11 5.36
CA VAL A 67 -13.65 -15.44 4.84
C VAL A 67 -14.66 -16.42 5.41
N MET A 68 -15.33 -17.14 4.52
CA MET A 68 -16.24 -18.23 4.88
C MET A 68 -15.96 -19.48 4.05
N ASN A 69 -16.36 -20.64 4.54
CA ASN A 69 -16.22 -21.90 3.81
C ASN A 69 -17.58 -22.45 3.42
N ILE A 70 -17.68 -22.91 2.17
CA ILE A 70 -18.83 -23.64 1.65
C ILE A 70 -18.41 -25.07 1.26
N PRO A 71 -19.34 -26.03 1.30
CA PRO A 71 -19.09 -27.36 0.74
C PRO A 71 -18.69 -27.28 -0.74
N VAL A 72 -17.66 -28.04 -1.13
CA VAL A 72 -17.09 -28.02 -2.50
C VAL A 72 -18.12 -28.38 -3.57
N ASP A 73 -19.05 -29.28 -3.24
CA ASP A 73 -20.17 -29.67 -4.10
C ASP A 73 -21.13 -28.50 -4.39
N LYS A 74 -21.19 -27.50 -3.50
CA LYS A 74 -22.06 -26.32 -3.64
C LYS A 74 -21.42 -25.14 -4.35
N ILE A 75 -20.12 -25.19 -4.68
CA ILE A 75 -19.43 -24.11 -5.40
C ILE A 75 -20.15 -23.78 -6.72
N ARG A 76 -20.54 -24.82 -7.47
CA ARG A 76 -21.24 -24.65 -8.75
C ARG A 76 -22.61 -23.97 -8.60
N GLU A 77 -23.29 -24.20 -7.48
CA GLU A 77 -24.58 -23.56 -7.19
C GLU A 77 -24.41 -22.07 -6.88
N VAL A 78 -23.38 -21.71 -6.09
CA VAL A 78 -23.09 -20.32 -5.73
C VAL A 78 -22.61 -19.50 -6.93
N ILE A 79 -21.77 -20.08 -7.80
CA ILE A 79 -21.37 -19.43 -9.05
C ILE A 79 -22.58 -19.30 -9.99
N GLY A 80 -23.38 -20.36 -10.07
CA GLY A 80 -24.50 -20.47 -11.00
C GLY A 80 -24.04 -20.67 -12.44
N THR A 81 -24.99 -20.98 -13.34
CA THR A 81 -24.68 -21.20 -14.75
C THR A 81 -24.07 -19.95 -15.39
N GLY A 82 -22.85 -20.06 -15.92
CA GLY A 82 -22.14 -18.95 -16.53
C GLY A 82 -21.77 -17.80 -15.58
N GLY A 83 -21.80 -18.04 -14.26
CA GLY A 83 -21.51 -17.00 -13.26
C GLY A 83 -22.68 -16.05 -12.98
N LYS A 84 -23.91 -16.40 -13.40
CA LYS A 84 -25.07 -15.51 -13.24
C LYS A 84 -25.36 -15.17 -11.77
N VAL A 85 -25.42 -16.19 -10.91
CA VAL A 85 -25.81 -16.01 -9.50
C VAL A 85 -24.77 -15.16 -8.77
N ILE A 86 -23.48 -15.43 -8.97
CA ILE A 86 -22.43 -14.66 -8.33
C ILE A 86 -22.39 -13.20 -8.82
N ARG A 87 -22.68 -12.93 -10.11
CA ARG A 87 -22.80 -11.56 -10.62
C ARG A 87 -23.98 -10.83 -10.00
N ASP A 88 -25.14 -11.47 -9.90
CA ASP A 88 -26.33 -10.88 -9.27
C ASP A 88 -26.03 -10.50 -7.80
N ILE A 89 -25.29 -11.33 -7.06
CA ILE A 89 -24.86 -11.03 -5.67
C ILE A 89 -23.91 -9.82 -5.65
N VAL A 90 -22.89 -9.79 -6.50
CA VAL A 90 -21.93 -8.68 -6.59
C VAL A 90 -22.63 -7.37 -6.96
N GLU A 91 -23.57 -7.39 -7.91
CA GLU A 91 -24.33 -6.21 -8.33
C GLU A 91 -25.27 -5.69 -7.24
N THR A 92 -25.92 -6.60 -6.50
CA THR A 92 -26.87 -6.23 -5.44
C THR A 92 -26.18 -5.73 -4.18
N THR A 93 -25.05 -6.35 -3.81
CA THR A 93 -24.34 -6.04 -2.56
C THR A 93 -23.22 -5.02 -2.74
N GLY A 94 -22.71 -4.84 -3.96
CA GLY A 94 -21.51 -4.05 -4.25
C GLY A 94 -20.21 -4.71 -3.76
N ALA A 95 -20.27 -5.88 -3.14
CA ALA A 95 -19.11 -6.58 -2.62
C ALA A 95 -18.36 -7.33 -3.73
N LYS A 96 -17.03 -7.46 -3.58
CA LYS A 96 -16.20 -8.28 -4.48
C LYS A 96 -16.03 -9.66 -3.87
N ILE A 97 -16.53 -10.68 -4.55
CA ILE A 97 -16.51 -12.07 -4.06
C ILE A 97 -15.54 -12.91 -4.89
N ASP A 98 -14.68 -13.66 -4.20
CA ASP A 98 -13.74 -14.61 -4.78
C ASP A 98 -13.98 -16.00 -4.16
N ILE A 99 -14.08 -17.04 -4.98
CA ILE A 99 -14.36 -18.42 -4.54
C ILE A 99 -13.25 -19.32 -5.05
N SER A 100 -12.59 -20.01 -4.12
CA SER A 100 -11.54 -21.00 -4.41
C SER A 100 -12.12 -22.41 -4.56
N ASP A 101 -11.42 -23.27 -5.30
CA ASP A 101 -11.84 -24.65 -5.60
C ASP A 101 -11.91 -25.56 -4.35
N ASP A 102 -11.33 -25.13 -3.24
CA ASP A 102 -11.39 -25.80 -1.93
C ASP A 102 -12.62 -25.39 -1.10
N GLY A 103 -13.48 -24.54 -1.64
CA GLY A 103 -14.67 -24.04 -0.96
C GLY A 103 -14.44 -22.77 -0.13
N THR A 104 -13.25 -22.20 -0.14
CA THR A 104 -12.97 -20.92 0.52
C THR A 104 -13.57 -19.75 -0.26
N VAL A 105 -14.41 -18.95 0.40
CA VAL A 105 -15.04 -17.75 -0.17
C VAL A 105 -14.51 -16.51 0.55
N LYS A 106 -13.97 -15.56 -0.21
CA LYS A 106 -13.48 -14.27 0.27
C LYS A 106 -14.42 -13.17 -0.21
N ILE A 107 -14.96 -12.39 0.72
CA ILE A 107 -15.89 -11.29 0.45
C ILE A 107 -15.21 -9.99 0.86
N ALA A 108 -14.94 -9.11 -0.10
CA ALA A 108 -14.42 -7.78 0.16
C ALA A 108 -15.53 -6.73 0.01
N SER A 109 -15.82 -6.02 1.10
CA SER A 109 -16.83 -4.95 1.21
C SER A 109 -16.22 -3.66 1.74
#